data_AF-A0AAV9IVK7-F1
#
_entry.id   AF-A0AAV9IVK7-F1
#
_cell.length_a   1.000
_cell.length_b   1.000
_cell.length_c   1.000
_cell.angle_alpha   90.00
_cell.angle_beta   90.00
_cell.angle_gamma   90.00
#
_symmetry.space_group_name_H-M   'P 1'
#
loop_
_entity.id
_entity.type
_entity.pdbx_description
1 polymer ?
#
loop_
_entity_poly.entity_id
_entity_poly.type
_entity_poly.pdbx_seq_one_letter_code
_entity_poly.pdbx_strand_id
1 'polypeptide(L)'
;MFAVYRGSWCAVCRAWLRRFLDVEPSLSDRLTQHDGVVYLVSAQDHDATAKNAARWGIAAVPRVTFLPDPDHALVEQWSAAGIARVQVSGLPGPASAYGHRYRRGIAQPALLIFVEGRCVYAWTSVPRWSNLGGATARPDPVEVLETLFRYLQEGGLGKQPAARIPDHPLKTWVFFRKILSGMLVSNGARSADSQTS
;
A
#
# COMPACT_ATOMS: atom_id res chain seq x y z
N MET A 1 2.87 -8.91 6.88
CA MET A 1 2.91 -7.48 6.50
C MET A 1 1.52 -7.03 6.10
N PHE A 2 1.12 -5.81 6.47
CA PHE A 2 -0.16 -5.20 6.11
C PHE A 2 0.09 -3.90 5.34
N ALA A 3 -0.37 -3.82 4.10
CA ALA A 3 -0.33 -2.62 3.29
C ALA A 3 -1.76 -2.09 3.12
N VAL A 4 -2.09 -1.05 3.90
CA VAL A 4 -3.39 -0.38 3.83
C VAL A 4 -3.42 0.55 2.63
N TYR A 5 -4.50 0.53 1.86
CA TYR A 5 -4.68 1.40 0.70
C TYR A 5 -6.12 1.92 0.60
N ARG A 6 -6.29 3.03 -0.12
CA ARG A 6 -7.56 3.76 -0.22
C ARG A 6 -8.66 3.04 -1.02
N GLY A 7 -8.32 1.94 -1.69
CA GLY A 7 -9.22 1.20 -2.57
C GLY A 7 -8.81 1.22 -4.04
N SER A 8 -9.50 0.41 -4.84
CA SER A 8 -9.05 0.04 -6.19
C SER A 8 -9.17 1.13 -7.26
N TRP A 9 -9.88 2.20 -6.98
CA TRP A 9 -9.95 3.38 -7.85
C TRP A 9 -8.69 4.27 -7.73
N CYS A 10 -7.91 4.10 -6.66
CA CYS A 10 -6.73 4.93 -6.37
C CYS A 10 -5.53 4.47 -7.23
N ALA A 11 -5.30 5.13 -8.36
CA ALA A 11 -4.18 4.80 -9.27
C ALA A 11 -2.81 4.83 -8.56
N VAL A 12 -2.62 5.78 -7.65
CA VAL A 12 -1.39 5.92 -6.88
C VAL A 12 -1.17 4.74 -5.93
N CYS A 13 -2.26 4.23 -5.34
CA CYS A 13 -2.24 3.05 -4.48
C CYS A 13 -1.89 1.81 -5.29
N ARG A 14 -2.49 1.64 -6.47
CA ARG A 14 -2.18 0.52 -7.37
C ARG A 14 -0.71 0.53 -7.80
N ALA A 15 -0.17 1.69 -8.15
CA ALA A 15 1.23 1.81 -8.53
C ALA A 15 2.18 1.47 -7.37
N TRP A 16 1.87 1.95 -6.16
CA TRP A 16 2.65 1.61 -4.97
C TRP A 16 2.61 0.12 -4.63
N LEU A 17 1.43 -0.51 -4.71
CA LEU A 17 1.28 -1.94 -4.46
C LEU A 17 2.00 -2.80 -5.48
N ARG A 18 1.96 -2.44 -6.78
CA ARG A 18 2.72 -3.16 -7.83
C ARG A 18 4.21 -3.17 -7.54
N ARG A 19 4.76 -2.05 -7.04
CA ARG A 19 6.18 -1.99 -6.67
C ARG A 19 6.59 -2.96 -5.57
N PHE A 20 5.68 -3.41 -4.69
CA PHE A 20 5.99 -4.51 -3.77
C PHE A 20 6.16 -5.83 -4.51
N LEU A 21 5.34 -6.06 -5.54
CA LEU A 21 5.31 -7.31 -6.30
C LEU A 21 6.49 -7.40 -7.28
N ASP A 22 6.96 -6.26 -7.77
CA ASP A 22 8.05 -6.16 -8.75
C ASP A 22 9.47 -6.11 -8.11
N VAL A 23 9.63 -6.43 -6.82
CA VAL A 23 10.93 -6.43 -6.13
C VAL A 23 11.72 -7.72 -6.42
N GLU A 24 13.03 -7.60 -6.66
CA GLU A 24 13.95 -8.73 -6.91
C GLU A 24 14.94 -9.01 -5.74
N PRO A 25 15.29 -10.28 -5.41
CA PRO A 25 14.56 -11.50 -5.78
C PRO A 25 13.08 -11.38 -5.46
N SER A 26 12.24 -12.06 -6.24
CA SER A 26 10.79 -11.92 -6.20
C SER A 26 10.27 -11.88 -4.76
N LEU A 27 9.33 -10.99 -4.49
CA LEU A 27 8.73 -10.88 -3.15
C LEU A 27 8.21 -12.25 -2.67
N SER A 28 7.68 -13.07 -3.57
CA SER A 28 7.19 -14.42 -3.27
C SER A 28 8.28 -15.32 -2.68
N ASP A 29 9.49 -15.31 -3.26
CA ASP A 29 10.60 -16.13 -2.79
C ASP A 29 11.05 -15.70 -1.40
N ARG A 30 11.20 -14.38 -1.21
CA ARG A 30 11.60 -13.81 0.08
C ARG A 30 10.55 -14.07 1.17
N LEU A 31 9.26 -13.97 0.83
CA LEU A 31 8.18 -14.33 1.76
C LEU A 31 8.23 -15.82 2.09
N THR A 32 8.46 -16.69 1.10
CA THR A 32 8.54 -18.15 1.34
C THR A 32 9.70 -18.50 2.27
N GLN A 33 10.87 -17.90 2.06
CA GLN A 33 12.05 -18.12 2.92
C GLN A 33 11.80 -17.76 4.39
N HIS A 34 10.94 -16.78 4.65
CA HIS A 34 10.69 -16.26 6.00
C HIS A 34 9.28 -16.58 6.52
N ASP A 35 8.57 -17.52 5.88
CA ASP A 35 7.16 -17.84 6.12
C ASP A 35 6.25 -16.60 6.24
N GLY A 36 6.57 -15.57 5.45
CA GLY A 36 5.88 -14.30 5.42
C GLY A 36 4.59 -14.37 4.61
N VAL A 37 3.67 -13.45 4.95
CA VAL A 37 2.45 -13.19 4.20
C VAL A 37 2.24 -11.68 4.10
N VAL A 38 1.69 -11.21 2.97
CA VAL A 38 1.30 -9.83 2.73
C VAL A 38 -0.22 -9.71 2.60
N TYR A 39 -0.81 -8.88 3.45
CA TYR A 39 -2.22 -8.53 3.41
C TYR A 39 -2.39 -7.12 2.82
N LEU A 40 -3.15 -7.01 1.74
CA LEU A 40 -3.53 -5.75 1.12
C LEU A 40 -4.88 -5.32 1.66
N VAL A 41 -4.89 -4.35 2.58
CA VAL A 41 -6.07 -4.00 3.38
C VAL A 41 -6.77 -2.78 2.78
N SER A 42 -8.09 -2.83 2.61
CA SER A 42 -8.89 -1.65 2.28
C SER A 42 -10.32 -1.76 2.78
N ALA A 43 -11.02 -0.62 2.78
CA ALA A 43 -12.44 -0.54 3.14
C ALA A 43 -13.39 -1.15 2.09
N GLN A 44 -12.88 -1.85 1.08
CA GLN A 44 -13.71 -2.50 0.08
C GLN A 44 -14.39 -3.73 0.68
N ASP A 45 -15.62 -4.01 0.23
CA ASP A 45 -16.29 -5.27 0.55
C ASP A 45 -15.60 -6.48 -0.10
N HIS A 46 -16.04 -7.68 0.28
CA HIS A 46 -15.48 -8.95 -0.20
C HIS A 46 -15.58 -9.10 -1.73
N ASP A 47 -16.73 -8.79 -2.32
CA ASP A 47 -16.98 -8.97 -3.75
C ASP A 47 -16.11 -8.04 -4.61
N ALA A 48 -16.06 -6.76 -4.23
CA ALA A 48 -15.20 -5.78 -4.87
C ALA A 48 -13.74 -6.19 -4.72
N THR A 49 -13.34 -6.66 -3.54
CA THR A 49 -11.97 -7.12 -3.27
C THR A 49 -11.58 -8.28 -4.18
N ALA A 50 -12.41 -9.32 -4.28
CA ALA A 50 -12.15 -10.47 -5.15
C ALA A 50 -12.01 -10.08 -6.64
N LYS A 51 -12.93 -9.23 -7.14
CA LYS A 51 -12.87 -8.71 -8.52
C LYS A 51 -11.57 -7.93 -8.78
N ASN A 52 -11.13 -7.13 -7.82
CA ASN A 52 -9.90 -6.35 -7.96
C ASN A 52 -8.64 -7.23 -7.87
N ALA A 53 -8.65 -8.28 -7.05
CA ALA A 53 -7.54 -9.22 -6.96
C ALA A 53 -7.24 -9.89 -8.31
N ALA A 54 -8.29 -10.35 -9.00
CA ALA A 54 -8.19 -10.89 -10.35
C ALA A 54 -7.73 -9.83 -11.35
N ARG A 55 -8.39 -8.65 -11.38
CA ARG A 55 -8.07 -7.56 -12.31
C ARG A 55 -6.65 -7.05 -12.17
N TRP A 56 -6.08 -7.08 -10.97
CA TRP A 56 -4.74 -6.57 -10.69
C TRP A 56 -3.65 -7.63 -10.87
N GLY A 57 -4.02 -8.89 -11.12
CA GLY A 57 -3.07 -10.01 -11.24
C GLY A 57 -2.48 -10.45 -9.90
N ILE A 58 -3.00 -9.95 -8.79
CA ILE A 58 -2.46 -10.22 -7.44
C ILE A 58 -2.89 -11.61 -6.96
N ALA A 59 -4.04 -12.10 -7.41
CA ALA A 59 -4.48 -13.46 -7.10
C ALA A 59 -3.48 -14.54 -7.55
N ALA A 60 -2.59 -14.22 -8.49
CA ALA A 60 -1.53 -15.11 -8.97
C ALA A 60 -0.21 -14.99 -8.20
N VAL A 61 -0.09 -14.04 -7.26
CA VAL A 61 1.14 -13.84 -6.47
C VAL A 61 1.04 -14.65 -5.18
N PRO A 62 1.87 -15.69 -4.98
CA PRO A 62 1.84 -16.49 -3.77
C PRO A 62 2.07 -15.65 -2.52
N ARG A 63 1.41 -16.00 -1.42
CA ARG A 63 1.56 -15.34 -0.10
C ARG A 63 1.21 -13.85 -0.09
N VAL A 64 0.52 -13.35 -1.12
CA VAL A 64 -0.09 -12.02 -1.15
C VAL A 64 -1.60 -12.19 -1.29
N THR A 65 -2.36 -11.59 -0.38
CA THR A 65 -3.82 -11.64 -0.44
C THR A 65 -4.44 -10.31 -0.07
N PHE A 66 -5.64 -10.06 -0.57
CA PHE A 66 -6.42 -8.93 -0.09
C PHE A 66 -7.18 -9.29 1.17
N LEU A 67 -7.30 -8.31 2.06
CA LEU A 67 -8.05 -8.41 3.29
C LEU A 67 -9.07 -7.27 3.34
N PRO A 68 -10.37 -7.53 3.07
CA PRO A 68 -11.40 -6.51 3.18
C PRO A 68 -11.59 -6.11 4.64
N ASP A 69 -11.67 -4.80 4.89
CA ASP A 69 -11.91 -4.19 6.20
C ASP A 69 -12.93 -3.04 6.06
N PRO A 70 -14.16 -3.31 5.57
CA PRO A 70 -15.13 -2.28 5.21
C PRO A 70 -15.59 -1.42 6.40
N ASP A 71 -15.52 -1.99 7.60
CA ASP A 71 -15.89 -1.32 8.83
C ASP A 71 -14.68 -0.80 9.63
N HIS A 72 -13.47 -0.87 9.08
CA HIS A 72 -12.20 -0.45 9.72
C HIS A 72 -11.90 -1.14 11.07
N ALA A 73 -12.44 -2.34 11.31
CA ALA A 73 -12.28 -3.04 12.59
C ALA A 73 -10.80 -3.34 12.87
N LEU A 74 -10.04 -3.74 11.83
CA LEU A 74 -8.62 -4.04 11.96
C LEU A 74 -7.80 -2.77 12.26
N VAL A 75 -8.09 -1.68 11.54
CA VAL A 75 -7.44 -0.38 11.77
C VAL A 75 -7.77 0.18 13.16
N GLU A 76 -9.02 0.10 13.60
CA GLU A 76 -9.46 0.52 14.93
C GLU A 76 -8.73 -0.29 16.02
N GLN A 77 -8.57 -1.61 15.81
CA GLN A 77 -7.82 -2.48 16.72
C GLN A 77 -6.34 -2.07 16.85
N TRP A 78 -5.65 -1.74 15.75
CA TRP A 78 -4.26 -1.27 15.82
C TRP A 78 -4.12 0.05 16.55
N SER A 79 -5.08 0.96 16.37
CA SER A 79 -5.08 2.24 17.07
C SER A 79 -5.33 2.04 18.57
N ALA A 80 -6.28 1.18 18.94
CA ALA A 80 -6.59 0.86 20.34
C ALA A 80 -5.40 0.19 21.05
N ALA A 81 -4.65 -0.65 20.34
CA ALA A 81 -3.44 -1.30 20.84
C ALA A 81 -2.19 -0.39 20.86
N GLY A 82 -2.31 0.87 20.41
CA GLY A 82 -1.17 1.80 20.34
C GLY A 82 -0.11 1.42 19.29
N ILE A 83 -0.44 0.53 18.34
CA ILE A 83 0.48 0.04 17.31
C ILE A 83 0.64 1.06 16.19
N ALA A 84 -0.48 1.55 15.64
CA ALA A 84 -0.49 2.52 14.56
C ALA A 84 -1.80 3.30 14.54
N ARG A 85 -1.73 4.60 14.23
CA ARG A 85 -2.90 5.46 14.08
C ARG A 85 -3.20 5.71 12.59
N VAL A 86 -3.85 4.75 11.95
CA VAL A 86 -4.29 4.90 10.55
C VAL A 86 -5.49 5.85 10.51
N GLN A 87 -5.36 6.95 9.76
CA GLN A 87 -6.46 7.91 9.65
C GLN A 87 -7.56 7.38 8.72
N VAL A 88 -8.81 7.67 9.07
CA VAL A 88 -9.96 7.44 8.20
C VAL A 88 -10.48 8.79 7.71
N SER A 89 -10.75 8.89 6.41
CA SER A 89 -11.12 10.14 5.73
C SER A 89 -12.37 9.95 4.88
N GLY A 90 -12.93 11.02 4.31
CA GLY A 90 -14.10 10.91 3.44
C GLY A 90 -15.42 10.65 4.19
N LEU A 91 -15.44 10.94 5.50
CA LEU A 91 -16.68 11.07 6.26
C LEU A 91 -17.52 12.25 5.72
N PRO A 92 -18.83 12.32 6.02
CA PRO A 92 -19.73 13.35 5.48
C PRO A 92 -19.16 14.77 5.66
N GLY A 93 -19.17 15.56 4.58
CA GLY A 93 -18.65 16.93 4.56
C GLY A 93 -18.16 17.37 3.17
N PRO A 94 -17.79 18.65 3.01
CA PRO A 94 -17.38 19.23 1.72
C PRO A 94 -16.09 18.63 1.13
N ALA A 95 -15.32 17.88 1.94
CA ALA A 95 -14.11 17.17 1.51
C ALA A 95 -14.32 15.66 1.29
N SER A 96 -15.56 15.19 1.12
CA SER A 96 -15.94 13.76 1.00
C SER A 96 -15.54 13.06 -0.30
N ALA A 97 -14.55 13.57 -1.04
CA ALA A 97 -14.14 13.01 -2.32
C ALA A 97 -13.84 11.50 -2.18
N TYR A 98 -14.62 10.69 -2.91
CA TYR A 98 -14.64 9.22 -2.91
C TYR A 98 -15.07 8.52 -1.60
N GLY A 99 -15.26 9.27 -0.52
CA GLY A 99 -15.69 8.74 0.78
C GLY A 99 -17.08 8.11 0.73
N HIS A 100 -17.98 8.67 -0.08
CA HIS A 100 -19.32 8.12 -0.35
C HIS A 100 -19.32 6.68 -0.91
N ARG A 101 -18.18 6.19 -1.41
CA ARG A 101 -18.04 4.81 -1.92
C ARG A 101 -17.85 3.79 -0.80
N TYR A 102 -17.62 4.25 0.43
CA TYR A 102 -17.28 3.41 1.57
C TYR A 102 -18.14 3.78 2.77
N ARG A 103 -18.81 2.78 3.33
CA ARG A 103 -19.78 2.96 4.42
C ARG A 103 -19.22 3.77 5.59
N ARG A 104 -17.98 3.49 6.00
CA ARG A 104 -17.30 4.18 7.11
C ARG A 104 -16.16 5.07 6.64
N GLY A 105 -16.19 5.52 5.39
CA GLY A 105 -15.11 6.31 4.79
C GLY A 105 -13.88 5.47 4.39
N ILE A 106 -12.77 6.13 4.11
CA ILE A 106 -11.57 5.57 3.49
C ILE A 106 -10.43 5.52 4.51
N ALA A 107 -9.89 4.33 4.77
CA ALA A 107 -8.63 4.17 5.47
C ALA A 107 -7.48 4.74 4.63
N GLN A 108 -6.66 5.58 5.25
CA GLN A 108 -5.51 6.22 4.63
C GLN A 108 -4.37 5.21 4.49
N PRO A 109 -3.46 5.41 3.51
CA PRO A 109 -2.37 4.48 3.29
C PRO A 109 -1.54 4.27 4.56
N ALA A 110 -1.18 3.02 4.82
CA ALA A 110 -0.32 2.63 5.92
C ALA A 110 0.46 1.36 5.56
N LEU A 111 1.58 1.14 6.24
CA LEU A 111 2.40 -0.05 6.10
C LEU A 111 2.82 -0.51 7.49
N LEU A 112 2.39 -1.71 7.86
CA LEU A 112 2.73 -2.34 9.12
C LEU A 112 3.42 -3.67 8.87
N ILE A 113 4.52 -3.92 9.57
CA ILE A 113 5.26 -5.19 9.46
C ILE A 113 5.34 -5.80 10.85
N PHE A 114 4.85 -7.03 10.94
CA PHE A 114 4.88 -7.84 12.14
C PHE A 114 5.83 -9.00 11.93
N VAL A 115 6.63 -9.29 12.94
CA VAL A 115 7.51 -10.46 13.03
C VAL A 115 7.23 -11.09 14.39
N GLU A 116 6.79 -12.35 14.39
CA GLU A 116 6.45 -13.10 15.62
C GLU A 116 5.49 -12.33 16.54
N GLY A 117 4.43 -11.75 15.96
CA GLY A 117 3.42 -10.99 16.69
C GLY A 117 3.84 -9.57 17.12
N ARG A 118 5.13 -9.20 17.01
CA ARG A 118 5.61 -7.85 17.31
C ARG A 118 5.64 -6.97 16.07
N CYS A 119 5.11 -5.75 16.19
CA CYS A 119 5.24 -4.74 15.15
C CYS A 119 6.69 -4.20 15.14
N VAL A 120 7.42 -4.43 14.04
CA VAL A 120 8.81 -3.96 13.86
C VAL A 120 8.91 -2.74 12.94
N TYR A 121 7.84 -2.45 12.21
CA TYR A 121 7.69 -1.26 11.37
C TYR A 121 6.24 -0.82 11.34
N ALA A 122 6.00 0.47 11.54
CA ALA A 122 4.71 1.08 11.37
C ALA A 122 4.88 2.44 10.70
N TRP A 123 4.26 2.61 9.54
CA TRP A 123 4.15 3.88 8.86
C TRP A 123 2.68 4.14 8.54
N THR A 124 2.22 5.37 8.77
CA THR A 124 0.85 5.79 8.48
C THR A 124 0.86 7.13 7.78
N SER A 125 0.10 7.26 6.69
CA SER A 125 -0.11 8.54 6.02
C SER A 125 -0.88 9.49 6.93
N VAL A 126 -0.39 10.73 7.05
CA VAL A 126 -1.11 11.85 7.66
C VAL A 126 -1.63 12.74 6.54
N PRO A 127 -2.94 12.67 6.21
CA PRO A 127 -3.60 13.56 5.27
C PRO A 127 -3.27 15.03 5.49
N ARG A 128 -2.74 15.66 4.44
CA ARG A 128 -2.49 17.11 4.35
C ARG A 128 -2.73 17.54 2.90
N TRP A 129 -2.91 18.83 2.65
CA TRP A 129 -3.04 19.33 1.28
C TRP A 129 -1.81 18.94 0.42
N SER A 130 -0.61 19.10 0.99
CA SER A 130 0.66 18.84 0.31
C SER A 130 0.88 17.38 -0.13
N ASN A 131 0.12 16.41 0.41
CA ASN A 131 0.18 15.01 -0.01
C ASN A 131 -1.13 14.52 -0.65
N LEU A 132 -1.92 15.45 -1.21
CA LEU A 132 -3.22 15.20 -1.84
C LEU A 132 -4.17 14.42 -0.91
N GLY A 133 -4.27 14.86 0.35
CA GLY A 133 -5.13 14.22 1.35
C GLY A 133 -4.68 12.81 1.70
N GLY A 134 -3.36 12.59 1.75
CA GLY A 134 -2.71 11.33 2.12
C GLY A 134 -2.45 10.39 0.94
N ALA A 135 -2.76 10.82 -0.29
CA ALA A 135 -2.66 9.98 -1.48
C ALA A 135 -1.25 9.79 -2.03
N THR A 136 -0.24 10.56 -1.62
CA THR A 136 1.08 10.56 -2.30
C THR A 136 2.27 10.24 -1.41
N ALA A 137 2.25 10.66 -0.14
CA ALA A 137 3.30 10.30 0.80
C ALA A 137 3.22 8.79 1.09
N ARG A 138 4.27 8.03 0.74
CA ARG A 138 4.42 6.59 1.01
C ARG A 138 5.90 6.20 1.07
N PRO A 139 6.28 5.21 1.89
CA PRO A 139 7.64 4.67 1.87
C PRO A 139 7.87 3.90 0.56
N ASP A 140 9.11 3.86 0.11
CA ASP A 140 9.49 3.04 -1.05
C ASP A 140 9.44 1.55 -0.66
N PRO A 141 8.61 0.73 -1.33
CA PRO A 141 8.51 -0.70 -1.05
C PRO A 141 9.85 -1.44 -1.07
N VAL A 142 10.74 -1.07 -2.00
CA VAL A 142 12.04 -1.74 -2.18
C VAL A 142 12.92 -1.50 -0.96
N GLU A 143 13.07 -0.24 -0.56
CA GLU A 143 13.91 0.14 0.59
C GLU A 143 13.39 -0.48 1.90
N VAL A 144 12.06 -0.51 2.08
CA VAL A 144 11.45 -1.12 3.27
C VAL A 144 11.71 -2.63 3.32
N LEU A 145 11.49 -3.33 2.20
CA LEU A 145 11.69 -4.77 2.12
C LEU A 145 13.16 -5.14 2.29
N GLU A 146 14.08 -4.44 1.62
CA GLU A 146 15.52 -4.67 1.78
C GLU A 146 15.97 -4.48 3.23
N THR A 147 15.46 -3.43 3.90
CA THR A 147 15.79 -3.19 5.31
C THR A 147 15.19 -4.28 6.20
N LEU A 148 13.94 -4.71 5.94
CA LEU A 148 13.30 -5.80 6.68
C LEU A 148 14.09 -7.10 6.57
N PHE A 149 14.42 -7.53 5.35
CA PHE A 149 15.08 -8.82 5.14
C PHE A 149 16.51 -8.82 5.68
N ARG A 150 17.22 -7.70 5.59
CA ARG A 150 18.51 -7.54 6.27
C ARG A 150 18.36 -7.69 7.79
N TYR A 151 17.38 -7.01 8.38
CA TYR A 151 17.08 -7.13 9.81
C TYR A 151 16.76 -8.58 10.23
N LEU A 152 16.03 -9.33 9.41
CA LEU A 152 15.74 -10.75 9.67
C LEU A 152 17.01 -11.61 9.58
N GLN A 153 17.88 -11.38 8.60
CA GLN A 153 19.15 -12.10 8.42
C GLN A 153 20.13 -11.86 9.57
N GLU A 154 20.16 -10.65 10.13
CA GLU A 154 21.03 -10.28 11.26
C GLU A 154 20.53 -10.80 12.62
N GLY A 155 19.48 -11.64 12.63
CA GLY A 155 18.90 -12.19 13.86
C GLY A 155 18.18 -11.14 14.70
N GLY A 156 17.56 -10.14 14.06
CA GLY A 156 16.91 -8.98 14.69
C GLY A 156 15.79 -9.29 15.71
N LEU A 157 15.45 -10.55 15.92
CA LEU A 157 14.56 -10.99 17.00
C LEU A 157 15.20 -10.70 18.37
N GLY A 158 14.74 -9.64 19.04
CA GLY A 158 15.21 -9.22 20.37
C GLY A 158 16.04 -7.94 20.39
N LYS A 159 16.41 -7.38 19.24
CA LYS A 159 17.05 -6.06 19.14
C LYS A 159 16.09 -5.07 18.48
N GLN A 160 16.12 -3.81 18.92
CA GLN A 160 15.58 -2.74 18.06
C GLN A 160 16.40 -2.74 16.76
N PRO A 161 15.77 -2.59 15.58
CA PRO A 161 16.49 -2.57 14.32
C PRO A 161 17.59 -1.49 14.37
N ALA A 162 18.85 -1.89 14.17
CA ALA A 162 20.02 -0.99 14.26
C ALA A 162 19.96 0.13 13.21
N ALA A 163 19.33 -0.14 12.07
CA ALA A 163 18.92 0.85 11.10
C ALA A 163 17.40 1.08 11.22
N ARG A 164 16.99 2.31 11.53
CA ARG A 164 15.58 2.71 11.48
C ARG A 164 15.08 2.46 10.06
N ILE A 165 14.09 1.58 9.87
CA ILE A 165 13.47 1.37 8.57
C ILE A 165 13.00 2.73 8.06
N PRO A 166 13.35 3.14 6.83
CA PRO A 166 13.16 4.52 6.41
C PRO A 166 11.70 4.96 6.51
N ASP A 167 11.47 6.08 7.19
CA ASP A 167 10.17 6.77 7.22
C ASP A 167 10.01 7.71 6.01
N HIS A 168 10.97 7.74 5.08
CA HIS A 168 11.29 8.91 4.26
C HIS A 168 10.11 9.41 3.40
N PRO A 169 9.61 10.64 3.64
CA PRO A 169 8.58 11.27 2.81
C PRO A 169 9.15 12.07 1.63
N LEU A 170 10.47 12.14 1.43
CA LEU A 170 11.11 13.15 0.56
C LEU A 170 11.27 12.72 -0.91
N LYS A 171 11.08 11.45 -1.28
CA LYS A 171 11.16 11.00 -2.69
C LYS A 171 9.83 11.06 -3.45
N THR A 172 8.77 11.60 -2.85
CA THR A 172 7.41 11.65 -3.44
C THR A 172 7.33 12.42 -4.77
N TRP A 173 8.21 13.40 -5.00
CA TRP A 173 8.22 14.19 -6.25
C TRP A 173 8.81 13.43 -7.46
N VAL A 174 9.81 12.56 -7.26
CA VAL A 174 10.37 11.73 -8.35
C VAL A 174 9.34 10.71 -8.84
N PHE A 175 8.53 10.20 -7.91
CA PHE A 175 7.45 9.24 -8.16
C PHE A 175 6.32 9.81 -9.03
N PHE A 176 5.93 11.08 -8.82
CA PHE A 176 4.90 11.73 -9.64
C PHE A 176 5.33 11.93 -11.08
N ARG A 177 6.59 12.35 -11.32
CA ARG A 177 7.14 12.50 -12.67
C ARG A 177 7.12 11.18 -13.45
N LYS A 178 7.60 10.08 -12.85
CA LYS A 178 7.63 8.77 -13.55
C LYS A 178 6.23 8.23 -13.88
N ILE A 179 5.25 8.38 -12.98
CA ILE A 179 3.88 7.93 -13.24
C ILE A 179 3.20 8.79 -14.30
N LEU A 180 3.29 10.12 -14.21
CA LEU A 180 2.70 11.01 -15.19
C LEU A 180 3.34 10.84 -16.57
N SER A 181 4.67 10.72 -16.64
CA SER A 181 5.37 10.45 -17.91
C SER A 181 4.95 9.11 -18.52
N GLY A 182 4.79 8.05 -17.72
CA GLY A 182 4.31 6.75 -18.22
C GLY A 182 2.86 6.77 -18.71
N MET A 183 1.97 7.49 -18.01
CA MET A 183 0.56 7.63 -18.41
C MET A 183 0.39 8.46 -19.70
N LEU A 184 1.20 9.51 -19.86
CA LEU A 184 1.18 10.35 -21.08
C LEU A 184 1.64 9.57 -22.32
N VAL A 185 2.67 8.71 -22.19
CA VAL A 185 3.14 7.87 -23.29
C VAL A 185 2.09 6.83 -23.71
N SER A 186 1.37 6.22 -22.76
CA SER A 186 0.33 5.23 -23.07
C SER A 186 -0.93 5.79 -23.74
N ASN A 187 -1.18 7.10 -23.61
CA ASN A 187 -2.31 7.76 -24.28
C ASN A 187 -1.96 8.28 -25.68
N GLY A 188 -0.67 8.59 -25.94
CA GLY A 188 -0.22 8.98 -27.29
C GLY A 188 -0.27 7.83 -28.29
N ALA A 189 -0.01 6.60 -27.85
CA ALA A 189 0.01 5.42 -28.72
C ALA A 189 -1.38 4.97 -29.21
N ARG A 190 -2.48 5.42 -28.58
CA ARG A 190 -3.85 5.05 -28.99
C ARG A 190 -4.47 5.98 -30.03
N SER A 191 -3.81 7.09 -30.36
CA SER A 191 -4.34 8.08 -31.30
C SER A 191 -3.89 7.87 -32.76
N ALA A 192 -2.94 6.96 -33.03
CA ALA A 192 -2.34 6.81 -34.35
C ALA A 192 -3.04 5.78 -35.27
N ASP A 193 -3.82 4.85 -34.74
CA ASP A 193 -4.38 3.71 -35.51
C ASP A 193 -5.81 3.93 -36.05
N SER A 194 -6.29 5.17 -36.15
CA SER A 194 -7.67 5.46 -36.60
C SER A 194 -7.79 6.31 -37.88
N GLN A 195 -6.71 6.47 -38.65
CA GLN A 195 -6.72 7.19 -39.93
C GLN A 195 -6.12 6.37 -41.07
N THR A 196 -6.71 5.23 -41.38
CA THR A 196 -6.61 4.63 -42.73
C THR A 196 -7.93 3.92 -43.05
N SER A 197 -8.84 4.64 -43.70
CA SER A 197 -9.96 4.11 -44.48
C SER A 197 -10.31 5.13 -45.55
#